data_AF-A0A2H0P2Q1-F1
#
_entry.id   AF-A0A2H0P2Q1-F1
#
_cell.length_a   1.000
_cell.length_b   1.000
_cell.length_c   1.000
_cell.angle_alpha   90.00
_cell.angle_beta   90.00
_cell.angle_gamma   90.00
#
_symmetry.space_group_name_H-M   'P 1'
#
loop_
_entity.id
_entity.type
_entity.pdbx_description
1 polymer ?
#
loop_
_entity_poly.entity_id
_entity_poly.type
_entity_poly.pdbx_seq_one_letter_code
_entity_poly.pdbx_strand_id
1 'polypeptide(L)'
;MPRKPRIEFPGALYHVYSRGNQKQKIFLDESDFSLFIKRLAEYKKEYGFMIYAYVLMDNHFHLLIETRDIGLSKIMQGLIQSYTQYFNLKYKKVGHLFQGRYKAILCQKDEYLLELIRYLHLNPVRAGLAESPDEYQWSGHADYLVGAAGFVDIGPALAIFASNRKIALEKYKRFIADGADMSQNDRFYAVVDQRFLGSEEFVKEIGTMPAADPVDPKEMACDFCNVWKVVERLFNVTKAELLGSGRAEEIVSARAVFAILCADLGKKNKEIALELRRDPAMITRLVKMGRTSLKKKAEKAADLLKSRSQA
;
A
#
# COMPACT_ATOMS: atom_id res chain seq x y z
N MET A 1 17.49 16.41 10.27
CA MET A 1 18.37 15.83 9.24
C MET A 1 17.53 15.29 8.08
N PRO A 2 17.91 15.55 6.82
CA PRO A 2 17.32 14.87 5.67
C PRO A 2 17.55 13.36 5.82
N ARG A 3 16.48 12.57 5.65
CA ARG A 3 16.58 11.10 5.74
C ARG A 3 17.07 10.56 4.41
N LYS A 4 17.96 9.55 4.47
CA LYS A 4 18.38 8.82 3.27
C LYS A 4 17.13 8.24 2.56
N PRO A 5 17.05 8.32 1.23
CA PRO A 5 15.96 7.73 0.47
C PRO A 5 15.89 6.21 0.69
N ARG A 6 14.73 5.62 0.43
CA ARG A 6 14.59 4.16 0.50
C ARG A 6 15.23 3.57 -0.74
N ILE A 7 15.86 2.42 -0.57
CA ILE A 7 16.30 1.61 -1.69
C ILE A 7 15.06 0.89 -2.16
N GLU A 8 14.74 1.01 -3.45
CA GLU A 8 13.56 0.39 -4.07
C GLU A 8 14.01 -0.25 -5.39
N PHE A 9 13.63 -1.51 -5.60
CA PHE A 9 13.83 -2.25 -6.85
C PHE A 9 12.73 -3.30 -7.02
N PRO A 10 12.38 -3.71 -8.25
CA PRO A 10 11.44 -4.80 -8.48
C PRO A 10 11.92 -6.10 -7.82
N GLY A 11 11.04 -6.77 -7.08
CA GLY A 11 11.36 -7.98 -6.31
C GLY A 11 11.89 -7.71 -4.90
N ALA A 12 12.04 -6.44 -4.48
CA ALA A 12 12.47 -6.12 -3.13
C ALA A 12 11.42 -6.53 -2.08
N LEU A 13 11.84 -7.33 -1.09
CA LEU A 13 11.03 -7.77 0.04
C LEU A 13 11.19 -6.82 1.22
N TYR A 14 10.08 -6.39 1.82
CA TYR A 14 10.08 -5.50 2.98
C TYR A 14 9.24 -6.06 4.12
N HIS A 15 9.81 -6.04 5.32
CA HIS A 15 9.02 -6.04 6.55
C HIS A 15 8.59 -4.61 6.87
N VAL A 16 7.29 -4.36 6.79
CA VAL A 16 6.68 -3.04 6.95
C VAL A 16 5.87 -3.01 8.23
N TYR A 17 6.00 -1.95 9.02
CA TYR A 17 5.17 -1.77 10.19
C TYR A 17 4.89 -0.31 10.51
N SER A 18 3.75 -0.07 11.16
CA SER A 18 3.35 1.27 11.63
C SER A 18 2.53 1.17 12.89
N ARG A 19 2.66 2.17 13.76
CA ARG A 19 2.05 2.20 15.10
C ARG A 19 1.25 3.48 15.30
N GLY A 20 0.16 3.38 16.05
CA GLY A 20 -0.71 4.47 16.44
C GLY A 20 0.03 5.53 17.23
N ASN A 21 -0.27 6.81 16.96
CA ASN A 21 0.28 7.96 17.67
C ASN A 21 0.12 7.79 19.18
N GLN A 22 1.18 8.06 19.95
CA GLN A 22 1.20 7.80 21.40
C GLN A 22 0.84 6.34 21.79
N LYS A 23 1.10 5.36 20.91
CA LYS A 23 0.72 3.95 21.05
C LYS A 23 -0.79 3.73 21.18
N GLN A 24 -1.61 4.69 20.73
CA GLN A 24 -3.07 4.55 20.72
C GLN A 24 -3.51 3.38 19.85
N LYS A 25 -4.69 2.83 20.17
CA LYS A 25 -5.36 1.87 19.30
C LYS A 25 -5.67 2.52 17.96
N ILE A 26 -5.31 1.83 16.89
CA ILE A 26 -5.65 2.19 15.51
C ILE A 26 -6.79 1.33 14.98
N PHE A 27 -7.07 0.18 15.58
CA PHE A 27 -8.27 -0.62 15.34
C PHE A 27 -9.05 -0.72 16.66
N LEU A 28 -10.27 -0.20 16.70
CA LEU A 28 -11.12 -0.15 17.89
C LEU A 28 -12.22 -1.20 17.83
N ASP A 29 -12.67 -1.57 16.63
CA ASP A 29 -13.66 -2.64 16.41
C ASP A 29 -13.32 -3.49 15.17
N GLU A 30 -14.03 -4.60 14.99
CA GLU A 30 -13.81 -5.56 13.89
C GLU A 30 -13.95 -4.96 12.49
N SER A 31 -14.79 -3.93 12.33
CA SER A 31 -14.98 -3.29 11.03
C SER A 31 -13.75 -2.48 10.61
N ASP A 32 -12.97 -1.98 11.59
CA ASP A 32 -11.71 -1.31 11.32
C ASP A 32 -10.68 -2.29 10.73
N PHE A 33 -10.55 -3.46 11.33
CA PHE A 33 -9.66 -4.52 10.85
C PHE A 33 -10.07 -4.98 9.46
N SER A 34 -11.37 -5.29 9.29
CA SER A 34 -11.93 -5.76 8.02
C SER A 34 -11.72 -4.76 6.90
N LEU A 35 -11.93 -3.46 7.15
CA LEU A 35 -11.71 -2.42 6.15
C LEU A 35 -10.23 -2.29 5.78
N PHE A 36 -9.32 -2.39 6.74
CA PHE A 36 -7.88 -2.32 6.47
C PHE A 36 -7.44 -3.48 5.56
N ILE A 37 -7.90 -4.70 5.87
CA ILE A 37 -7.65 -5.90 5.05
C ILE A 37 -8.23 -5.71 3.64
N LYS A 38 -9.48 -5.24 3.53
CA LYS A 38 -10.14 -4.95 2.26
C LYS A 38 -9.30 -3.98 1.41
N ARG A 39 -8.87 -2.87 1.99
CA ARG A 39 -8.05 -1.86 1.29
C ARG A 39 -6.69 -2.39 0.89
N LEU A 40 -6.06 -3.18 1.76
CA LEU A 40 -4.80 -3.83 1.45
C LEU A 40 -4.94 -4.75 0.22
N ALA A 41 -6.02 -5.54 0.15
CA ALA A 41 -6.33 -6.38 -1.01
C ALA A 41 -6.64 -5.56 -2.27
N GLU A 42 -7.36 -4.44 -2.15
CA GLU A 42 -7.64 -3.51 -3.27
C GLU A 42 -6.35 -2.92 -3.84
N TYR A 43 -5.47 -2.41 -2.97
CA TYR A 43 -4.17 -1.87 -3.40
C TYR A 43 -3.28 -2.95 -4.00
N LYS A 44 -3.30 -4.17 -3.45
CA LYS A 44 -2.58 -5.31 -4.04
C LYS A 44 -3.05 -5.56 -5.48
N LYS A 45 -4.37 -5.58 -5.69
CA LYS A 45 -4.95 -5.76 -7.03
C LYS A 45 -4.60 -4.62 -7.98
N GLU A 46 -4.56 -3.38 -7.48
CA GLU A 46 -4.28 -2.20 -8.29
C GLU A 46 -2.80 -2.06 -8.67
N TYR A 47 -1.89 -2.31 -7.74
CA TYR A 47 -0.45 -2.06 -7.91
C TYR A 47 0.38 -3.33 -8.14
N GLY A 48 -0.24 -4.52 -8.04
CA GLY A 48 0.36 -5.79 -8.45
C GLY A 48 1.52 -6.28 -7.57
N PHE A 49 1.69 -5.75 -6.35
CA PHE A 49 2.68 -6.25 -5.39
C PHE A 49 2.25 -7.58 -4.76
N MET A 50 3.20 -8.27 -4.12
CA MET A 50 2.93 -9.50 -3.38
C MET A 50 2.83 -9.23 -1.88
N ILE A 51 1.99 -10.00 -1.19
CA ILE A 51 1.85 -9.99 0.26
C ILE A 51 2.01 -11.42 0.76
N TYR A 52 3.07 -11.69 1.51
CA TYR A 52 3.36 -13.04 2.02
C TYR A 52 2.79 -13.31 3.40
N ALA A 53 2.68 -12.27 4.23
CA ALA A 53 2.11 -12.34 5.57
C ALA A 53 1.65 -10.95 6.02
N TYR A 54 0.67 -10.93 6.92
CA TYR A 54 0.27 -9.73 7.64
C TYR A 54 -0.18 -10.08 9.05
N VAL A 55 -0.14 -9.12 9.95
CA VAL A 55 -0.81 -9.17 11.25
C VAL A 55 -1.24 -7.75 11.63
N LEU A 56 -2.50 -7.61 12.00
CA LEU A 56 -3.06 -6.36 12.52
C LEU A 56 -3.26 -6.54 14.02
N MET A 57 -2.64 -5.69 14.83
CA MET A 57 -2.84 -5.61 16.27
C MET A 57 -3.51 -4.29 16.63
N ASP A 58 -4.12 -4.22 17.81
CA ASP A 58 -4.95 -3.08 18.24
C ASP A 58 -4.31 -1.70 17.99
N ASN A 59 -3.01 -1.55 18.25
CA ASN A 59 -2.26 -0.29 18.14
C ASN A 59 -1.23 -0.25 17.00
N HIS A 60 -1.03 -1.32 16.23
CA HIS A 60 -0.05 -1.36 15.14
C HIS A 60 -0.31 -2.50 14.17
N PHE A 61 0.30 -2.44 12.99
CA PHE A 61 0.27 -3.54 12.03
C PHE A 61 1.67 -3.90 11.54
N HIS A 62 1.82 -5.13 11.06
CA HIS A 62 2.98 -5.60 10.32
C HIS A 62 2.55 -6.24 8.99
N LEU A 63 3.26 -5.94 7.91
CA LEU A 63 3.06 -6.49 6.57
C LEU A 63 4.40 -7.02 6.05
N LEU A 64 4.36 -8.10 5.29
CA LEU A 64 5.50 -8.63 4.53
C LEU A 64 5.20 -8.50 3.04
N ILE A 65 5.76 -7.46 2.43
CA ILE A 65 5.43 -7.02 1.06
C ILE A 65 6.63 -7.20 0.15
N GLU A 66 6.42 -7.77 -1.03
CA GLU A 66 7.39 -7.71 -2.13
C GLU A 66 6.90 -6.79 -3.24
N THR A 67 7.68 -5.75 -3.53
CA THR A 67 7.35 -4.77 -4.55
C THR A 67 7.61 -5.30 -5.95
N ARG A 68 6.87 -4.80 -6.93
CA ARG A 68 7.13 -5.04 -8.36
C ARG A 68 7.44 -3.71 -9.04
N ASP A 69 6.64 -3.32 -10.03
CA ASP A 69 6.84 -2.07 -10.78
C ASP A 69 6.51 -0.83 -9.93
N ILE A 70 5.62 -0.98 -8.96
CA ILE A 70 5.23 0.10 -8.05
C ILE A 70 6.04 0.02 -6.76
N GLY A 71 6.72 1.12 -6.47
CA GLY A 71 7.50 1.32 -5.25
C GLY A 71 6.68 1.27 -3.97
N LEU A 72 7.33 0.84 -2.88
CA LEU A 72 6.69 0.67 -1.56
C LEU A 72 6.08 1.97 -1.05
N SER A 73 6.73 3.10 -1.34
CA SER A 73 6.28 4.42 -0.90
C SER A 73 4.89 4.77 -1.40
N LYS A 74 4.54 4.44 -2.65
CA LYS A 74 3.22 4.69 -3.24
C LYS A 74 2.15 3.75 -2.66
N ILE A 75 2.48 2.47 -2.49
CA ILE A 75 1.59 1.46 -1.88
C ILE A 75 1.18 1.89 -0.47
N MET A 76 2.17 2.19 0.38
CA MET A 76 1.92 2.50 1.78
C MET A 76 1.27 3.86 1.99
N GLN A 77 1.56 4.83 1.12
CA GLN A 77 0.89 6.12 1.08
C GLN A 77 -0.62 5.93 0.91
N GLY A 78 -1.06 5.23 -0.13
CA GLY A 78 -2.48 5.02 -0.41
C GLY A 78 -3.19 4.29 0.74
N LEU A 79 -2.59 3.19 1.21
CA LEU A 79 -3.14 2.39 2.30
C LEU A 79 -3.30 3.18 3.61
N ILE A 80 -2.24 3.84 4.08
CA ILE A 80 -2.25 4.54 5.36
C ILE A 80 -3.13 5.79 5.29
N GLN A 81 -3.07 6.54 4.18
CA GLN A 81 -3.84 7.76 4.02
C GLN A 81 -5.33 7.47 3.97
N SER A 82 -5.75 6.53 3.13
CA SER A 82 -7.16 6.14 3.04
C SER A 82 -7.66 5.65 4.40
N TYR A 83 -6.89 4.80 5.09
CA TYR A 83 -7.26 4.29 6.41
C TYR A 83 -7.40 5.40 7.47
N THR A 84 -6.45 6.31 7.52
CA THR A 84 -6.49 7.46 8.44
C THR A 84 -7.72 8.34 8.19
N GLN A 85 -8.09 8.57 6.93
CA GLN A 85 -9.29 9.34 6.59
C GLN A 85 -10.56 8.66 7.07
N TYR A 86 -10.70 7.35 6.84
CA TYR A 86 -11.81 6.55 7.36
C TYR A 86 -11.88 6.63 8.88
N PHE A 87 -10.77 6.37 9.57
CA PHE A 87 -10.72 6.35 11.03
C PHE A 87 -11.14 7.70 11.62
N ASN A 88 -10.58 8.79 11.09
CA ASN A 88 -10.91 10.14 11.55
C ASN A 88 -12.37 10.49 11.32
N LEU A 89 -12.94 10.09 10.17
CA LEU A 89 -14.36 10.29 9.87
C LEU A 89 -15.26 9.49 10.83
N LYS A 90 -14.99 8.19 11.00
CA LYS A 90 -15.77 7.28 11.84
C LYS A 90 -15.74 7.69 13.31
N TYR A 91 -14.55 8.00 13.84
CA TYR A 91 -14.35 8.29 15.26
C TYR A 91 -14.36 9.79 15.60
N LYS A 92 -14.72 10.65 14.63
CA LYS A 92 -14.75 12.12 14.78
C LYS A 92 -13.44 12.67 15.34
N LYS A 93 -12.31 12.13 14.85
CA LYS A 93 -10.95 12.52 15.25
C LYS A 93 -10.36 13.47 14.21
N VAL A 94 -9.34 14.21 14.64
CA VAL A 94 -8.53 15.10 13.79
C VAL A 94 -7.05 14.82 14.02
N GLY A 95 -6.22 15.15 13.02
CA GLY A 95 -4.77 14.99 13.10
C GLY A 95 -4.27 13.58 12.74
N HIS A 96 -3.06 13.27 13.22
CA HIS A 96 -2.34 12.06 12.85
C HIS A 96 -2.79 10.85 13.66
N LEU A 97 -3.24 9.80 12.95
CA LEU A 97 -3.53 8.49 13.56
C LEU A 97 -2.26 7.74 13.95
N PHE A 98 -1.22 7.77 13.10
CA PHE A 98 0.04 7.04 13.27
C PHE A 98 1.18 7.94 13.82
N GLN A 99 2.20 7.35 14.46
CA GLN A 99 3.39 8.04 15.03
C GLN A 99 4.31 8.70 13.99
N GLY A 100 3.93 8.69 12.72
CA GLY A 100 4.69 9.23 11.60
C GLY A 100 4.61 8.31 10.39
N ARG A 101 5.68 8.33 9.58
CA ARG A 101 5.80 7.40 8.44
C ARG A 101 6.00 5.97 8.94
N TYR A 102 5.44 5.03 8.20
CA TYR A 102 5.73 3.60 8.37
C TYR A 102 7.24 3.33 8.32
N LYS A 103 7.62 2.27 9.04
CA LYS A 103 8.94 1.68 9.01
C LYS A 103 8.95 0.57 7.97
N ALA A 104 10.07 0.43 7.27
CA ALA A 104 10.28 -0.61 6.27
C ALA A 104 11.72 -1.08 6.39
N ILE A 105 11.89 -2.37 6.61
CA ILE A 105 13.18 -3.06 6.65
C ILE A 105 13.26 -3.85 5.35
N LEU A 106 14.26 -3.58 4.52
CA LEU A 106 14.54 -4.36 3.32
C LEU A 106 15.16 -5.70 3.71
N CYS A 107 14.57 -6.79 3.25
CA CYS A 107 14.93 -8.15 3.65
C CYS A 107 15.49 -8.94 2.49
N GLN A 108 16.55 -9.72 2.71
CA GLN A 108 17.05 -10.70 1.77
C GLN A 108 16.05 -11.87 1.70
N LYS A 109 15.29 -11.92 0.62
CA LYS A 109 14.11 -12.80 0.48
C LYS A 109 14.43 -14.27 0.73
N ASP A 110 15.47 -14.80 0.10
CA ASP A 110 15.78 -16.24 0.13
C ASP A 110 16.15 -16.74 1.54
N GLU A 111 16.67 -15.86 2.39
CA GLU A 111 17.10 -16.19 3.75
C GLU A 111 16.00 -15.90 4.79
N TYR A 112 15.26 -14.80 4.63
CA TYR A 112 14.39 -14.28 5.68
C TYR A 112 12.89 -14.48 5.45
N LEU A 113 12.43 -14.91 4.26
CA LEU A 113 11.00 -14.97 3.94
C LEU A 113 10.20 -15.84 4.91
N LEU A 114 10.58 -17.11 5.09
CA LEU A 114 9.84 -18.04 5.96
C LEU A 114 9.88 -17.60 7.43
N GLU A 115 11.04 -17.15 7.89
CA GLU A 115 11.22 -16.68 9.26
C GLU A 115 10.37 -15.44 9.57
N LEU A 116 10.26 -14.51 8.63
CA LEU A 116 9.38 -13.36 8.76
C LEU A 116 7.90 -13.75 8.74
N ILE A 117 7.50 -14.70 7.89
CA ILE A 117 6.12 -15.24 7.91
C ILE A 117 5.80 -15.80 9.31
N ARG A 118 6.69 -16.64 9.85
CA ARG A 118 6.55 -17.20 11.19
C ARG A 118 6.51 -16.14 12.27
N TYR A 119 7.41 -15.17 12.20
CA TYR A 119 7.43 -14.04 13.12
C TYR A 119 6.06 -13.34 13.12
N LEU A 120 5.56 -12.89 11.97
CA LEU A 120 4.29 -12.16 11.87
C LEU A 120 3.11 -12.99 12.40
N HIS A 121 3.00 -14.27 12.04
CA HIS A 121 1.88 -15.11 12.46
C HIS A 121 1.90 -15.42 13.96
N LEU A 122 3.08 -15.47 14.59
CA LEU A 122 3.21 -15.69 16.04
C LEU A 122 3.14 -14.40 16.87
N ASN A 123 3.08 -13.23 16.26
CA ASN A 123 2.98 -11.95 16.99
C ASN A 123 1.79 -11.90 17.96
N PRO A 124 0.56 -12.33 17.58
CA PRO A 124 -0.58 -12.30 18.49
C PRO A 124 -0.38 -13.16 19.73
N VAL A 125 0.21 -14.35 19.57
CA VAL A 125 0.52 -15.26 20.68
C VAL A 125 1.58 -14.66 21.60
N ARG A 126 2.66 -14.12 21.03
CA ARG A 126 3.72 -13.42 21.79
C ARG A 126 3.21 -12.19 22.55
N ALA A 127 2.21 -11.51 22.00
CA ALA A 127 1.56 -10.37 22.62
C ALA A 127 0.48 -10.77 23.64
N GLY A 128 0.21 -12.07 23.84
CA GLY A 128 -0.83 -12.57 24.73
C GLY A 128 -2.26 -12.27 24.25
N LEU A 129 -2.45 -12.04 22.95
CA LEU A 129 -3.75 -11.76 22.33
C LEU A 129 -4.52 -13.03 21.91
N ALA A 130 -3.84 -14.18 21.84
CA ALA A 130 -4.38 -15.48 21.48
C ALA A 130 -3.50 -16.60 22.08
N GLU A 131 -4.05 -17.77 22.35
CA GLU A 131 -3.26 -18.93 22.82
C GLU A 131 -2.55 -19.62 21.64
N SER A 132 -3.15 -19.55 20.46
CA SER A 132 -2.65 -20.12 19.20
C SER A 132 -2.76 -19.12 18.04
N PRO A 133 -1.86 -19.14 17.04
CA PRO A 133 -2.04 -18.32 15.83
C PRO A 133 -3.34 -18.62 15.07
N ASP A 134 -3.89 -19.83 15.24
CA ASP A 134 -5.15 -20.27 14.61
C ASP A 134 -6.37 -19.49 15.13
N GLU A 135 -6.30 -18.95 16.34
CA GLU A 135 -7.39 -18.23 17.01
C GLU A 135 -7.41 -16.73 16.64
N TYR A 136 -6.32 -16.22 16.03
CA TYR A 136 -6.20 -14.80 15.72
C TYR A 136 -6.55 -14.50 14.26
N GLN A 137 -7.82 -14.17 14.05
CA GLN A 137 -8.40 -13.90 12.73
C GLN A 137 -7.78 -12.70 11.98
N TRP A 138 -7.14 -11.74 12.66
CA TRP A 138 -6.57 -10.54 12.04
C TRP A 138 -5.12 -10.72 11.60
N SER A 139 -4.80 -11.92 11.11
CA SER A 139 -3.49 -12.27 10.57
C SER A 139 -3.62 -13.07 9.28
N GLY A 140 -2.56 -13.06 8.48
CA GLY A 140 -2.47 -13.88 7.27
C GLY A 140 -2.31 -15.38 7.54
N HIS A 141 -2.29 -15.80 8.81
CA HIS A 141 -2.09 -17.21 9.17
C HIS A 141 -3.22 -18.10 8.63
N ALA A 142 -4.47 -17.63 8.73
CA ALA A 142 -5.64 -18.36 8.27
C ALA A 142 -5.61 -18.63 6.75
N ASP A 143 -5.03 -17.72 5.95
CA ASP A 143 -4.87 -17.90 4.50
C ASP A 143 -4.01 -19.14 4.18
N TYR A 144 -3.02 -19.47 5.01
CA TYR A 144 -2.20 -20.67 4.84
C TYR A 144 -2.99 -21.93 5.20
N LEU A 145 -3.82 -21.89 6.25
CA LEU A 145 -4.59 -23.05 6.73
C LEU A 145 -5.77 -23.41 5.82
N VAL A 146 -6.57 -22.41 5.44
CA VAL A 146 -7.79 -22.59 4.62
C VAL A 146 -7.44 -22.82 3.16
N GLY A 147 -6.30 -22.29 2.71
CA GLY A 147 -5.82 -22.37 1.34
C GLY A 147 -6.06 -21.09 0.53
N ALA A 148 -5.75 -21.12 -0.77
CA ALA A 148 -5.56 -19.96 -1.66
C ALA A 148 -6.83 -19.12 -1.98
N ALA A 149 -7.82 -19.11 -1.10
CA ALA A 149 -9.05 -18.34 -1.25
C ALA A 149 -8.88 -16.85 -0.86
N GLY A 150 -7.77 -16.47 -0.23
CA GLY A 150 -7.50 -15.10 0.19
C GLY A 150 -6.53 -14.32 -0.69
N PHE A 151 -6.21 -13.09 -0.28
CA PHE A 151 -5.34 -12.18 -1.03
C PHE A 151 -3.85 -12.34 -0.69
N VAL A 152 -3.49 -13.25 0.22
CA VAL A 152 -2.10 -13.54 0.58
C VAL A 152 -1.47 -14.49 -0.45
N ASP A 153 -0.26 -14.19 -0.89
CA ASP A 153 0.52 -14.96 -1.85
C ASP A 153 1.22 -16.16 -1.17
N ILE A 154 0.41 -17.11 -0.69
CA ILE A 154 0.90 -18.31 0.01
C ILE A 154 1.65 -19.27 -0.91
N GLY A 155 1.40 -19.22 -2.22
CA GLY A 155 1.94 -20.19 -3.20
C GLY A 155 3.47 -20.23 -3.22
N PRO A 156 4.15 -19.09 -3.47
CA PRO A 156 5.61 -19.04 -3.44
C PRO A 156 6.21 -19.44 -2.09
N ALA A 157 5.58 -19.04 -0.98
CA ALA A 157 6.06 -19.41 0.36
C ALA A 157 5.93 -20.91 0.63
N LEU A 158 4.79 -21.51 0.29
CA LEU A 158 4.56 -22.96 0.45
C LEU A 158 5.47 -23.80 -0.46
N ALA A 159 5.79 -23.30 -1.65
CA ALA A 159 6.68 -23.98 -2.59
C ALA A 159 8.09 -24.21 -2.02
N ILE A 160 8.54 -23.38 -1.07
CA ILE A 160 9.83 -23.56 -0.38
C ILE A 160 9.82 -24.81 0.51
N PHE A 161 8.67 -25.18 1.10
CA PHE A 161 8.57 -26.36 1.96
C PHE A 161 8.50 -27.67 1.18
N ALA A 162 7.70 -27.71 0.11
CA ALA A 162 7.55 -28.85 -0.78
C ALA A 162 6.77 -28.48 -2.06
N SER A 163 7.01 -29.20 -3.16
CA SER A 163 6.23 -29.07 -4.39
C SER A 163 4.78 -29.56 -4.24
N ASN A 164 4.55 -30.57 -3.40
CA ASN A 164 3.20 -31.06 -3.12
C ASN A 164 2.53 -30.17 -2.06
N ARG A 165 1.40 -29.55 -2.42
CA ARG A 165 0.67 -28.61 -1.57
C ARG A 165 0.28 -29.18 -0.19
N LYS A 166 -0.16 -30.44 -0.12
CA LYS A 166 -0.55 -31.07 1.14
C LYS A 166 0.65 -31.25 2.06
N ILE A 167 1.79 -31.69 1.50
CA ILE A 167 3.04 -31.84 2.25
C ILE A 167 3.58 -30.47 2.70
N ALA A 168 3.53 -29.47 1.81
CA ALA A 168 3.95 -28.11 2.12
C ALA A 168 3.15 -27.51 3.29
N LEU A 169 1.84 -27.71 3.31
CA LEU A 169 0.97 -27.23 4.39
C LEU A 169 1.29 -27.89 5.73
N GLU A 170 1.50 -29.21 5.76
CA GLU A 170 1.86 -29.92 6.99
C GLU A 170 3.23 -29.49 7.51
N LYS A 171 4.21 -29.27 6.62
CA LYS A 171 5.51 -28.71 6.98
C LYS A 171 5.39 -27.27 7.50
N TYR A 172 4.55 -26.45 6.87
CA TYR A 172 4.28 -25.09 7.33
C TYR A 172 3.68 -25.08 8.75
N LYS A 173 2.67 -25.91 9.04
CA LYS A 173 2.07 -26.00 10.38
C LYS A 173 3.10 -26.37 11.44
N ARG A 174 3.95 -27.38 11.16
CA ARG A 174 5.05 -27.76 12.05
C ARG A 174 6.03 -26.61 12.25
N PHE A 175 6.44 -25.95 11.17
CA PHE A 175 7.34 -24.81 11.22
C PHE A 175 6.82 -23.65 12.08
N ILE A 176 5.50 -23.37 12.04
CA ILE A 176 4.87 -22.38 12.93
C ILE A 176 4.86 -22.87 14.38
N ALA A 177 4.45 -24.12 14.63
CA ALA A 177 4.42 -24.72 15.96
C ALA A 177 5.80 -24.72 16.63
N ASP A 178 6.84 -25.11 15.91
CA ASP A 178 8.23 -25.11 16.39
C ASP A 178 8.71 -23.70 16.81
N GLY A 179 8.13 -22.64 16.24
CA GLY A 179 8.44 -21.27 16.59
C GLY A 179 7.67 -20.71 17.78
N ALA A 180 6.57 -21.35 18.19
CA ALA A 180 5.73 -20.89 19.31
C ALA A 180 6.47 -21.05 20.66
N ASP A 181 7.27 -22.11 20.80
CA ASP A 181 8.07 -22.39 22.01
C ASP A 181 9.31 -21.49 22.13
N MET A 182 9.75 -20.85 21.04
CA MET A 182 10.97 -20.02 20.98
C MET A 182 10.75 -18.59 21.48
N SER A 183 10.12 -18.44 22.65
CA SER A 183 9.75 -17.16 23.31
C SER A 183 10.89 -16.16 23.55
N GLN A 184 12.15 -16.49 23.24
CA GLN A 184 13.33 -15.65 23.52
C GLN A 184 14.12 -15.15 22.29
N ASN A 185 13.75 -15.50 21.06
CA ASN A 185 14.54 -15.14 19.88
C ASN A 185 14.22 -13.76 19.27
N ASP A 186 14.05 -12.73 20.11
CA ASP A 186 14.08 -11.31 19.68
C ASP A 186 15.44 -10.91 19.07
N ARG A 187 16.46 -11.77 19.20
CA ARG A 187 17.77 -11.65 18.55
C ARG A 187 17.69 -11.54 17.02
N PHE A 188 16.61 -12.01 16.40
CA PHE A 188 16.40 -11.94 14.95
C PHE A 188 16.35 -10.49 14.42
N TYR A 189 15.89 -9.53 15.22
CA TYR A 189 15.87 -8.09 14.88
C TYR A 189 17.06 -7.31 15.47
N ALA A 190 18.02 -7.97 16.11
CA ALA A 190 19.03 -7.29 16.92
C ALA A 190 20.24 -6.73 16.12
N VAL A 191 20.25 -6.74 14.79
CA VAL A 191 21.47 -6.48 14.01
C VAL A 191 21.38 -5.21 13.15
N VAL A 192 22.29 -4.28 13.45
CA VAL A 192 22.98 -3.26 12.62
C VAL A 192 22.12 -2.47 11.60
N ASP A 193 21.72 -1.26 12.00
CA ASP A 193 20.94 -0.28 11.23
C ASP A 193 19.55 -0.83 10.82
N GLN A 194 18.49 -0.39 11.50
CA GLN A 194 17.08 -0.86 11.43
C GLN A 194 16.39 -0.73 10.05
N ARG A 195 17.11 -0.92 8.95
CA ARG A 195 16.74 -0.69 7.55
C ARG A 195 17.03 -1.90 6.67
N PHE A 196 17.96 -2.78 7.04
CA PHE A 196 18.34 -3.95 6.27
C PHE A 196 18.33 -5.20 7.15
N LEU A 197 17.90 -6.33 6.58
CA LEU A 197 17.96 -7.65 7.19
C LEU A 197 18.46 -8.63 6.13
N GLY A 198 19.73 -9.02 6.22
CA GLY A 198 20.43 -9.80 5.19
C GLY A 198 21.89 -10.03 5.55
N SER A 199 22.58 -10.86 4.76
CA SER A 199 24.00 -11.13 4.91
C SER A 199 24.87 -9.88 4.72
N GLU A 200 26.14 -9.91 5.15
CA GLU A 200 27.06 -8.79 4.94
C GLU A 200 27.25 -8.46 3.45
N GLU A 201 27.25 -9.48 2.58
CA GLU A 201 27.32 -9.34 1.13
C GLU A 201 26.10 -8.61 0.59
N PHE A 202 24.90 -8.98 1.05
CA PHE A 202 23.65 -8.32 0.67
C PHE A 202 23.67 -6.83 1.06
N VAL A 203 24.11 -6.51 2.28
CA VAL A 203 24.21 -5.11 2.74
C VAL A 203 25.21 -4.31 1.90
N LYS A 204 26.34 -4.91 1.51
CA LYS A 204 27.33 -4.28 0.62
C LYS A 204 26.77 -4.04 -0.78
N GLU A 205 26.09 -5.01 -1.37
CA GLU A 205 25.47 -4.91 -2.69
C GLU A 205 24.43 -3.78 -2.73
N ILE A 206 23.50 -3.79 -1.76
CA ILE A 206 22.47 -2.77 -1.60
C ILE A 206 23.07 -1.37 -1.35
N GLY A 207 24.20 -1.28 -0.63
CA GLY A 207 24.92 -0.03 -0.42
C GLY A 207 25.45 0.64 -1.69
N THR A 208 25.58 -0.11 -2.79
CA THR A 208 26.02 0.40 -4.10
C THR A 208 24.88 0.75 -5.04
N MET A 209 23.63 0.38 -4.72
CA MET A 209 22.46 0.70 -5.54
C MET A 209 22.06 2.18 -5.41
N PRO A 210 21.65 2.83 -6.51
CA PRO A 210 21.11 4.18 -6.45
C PRO A 210 19.84 4.17 -5.60
N ALA A 211 19.79 5.02 -4.57
CA ALA A 211 18.60 5.18 -3.77
C ALA A 211 17.49 5.76 -4.65
N ALA A 212 16.29 5.19 -4.59
CA ALA A 212 15.17 5.71 -5.36
C ALA A 212 14.88 7.15 -4.94
N ASP A 213 14.62 8.03 -5.91
CA ASP A 213 14.32 9.42 -5.61
C ASP A 213 13.22 9.52 -4.55
N PRO A 214 13.39 10.35 -3.51
CA PRO A 214 12.37 10.51 -2.50
C PRO A 214 11.09 11.03 -3.16
N VAL A 215 10.04 10.20 -3.15
CA VAL A 215 8.70 10.59 -3.58
C VAL A 215 8.29 11.85 -2.80
N ASP A 216 8.11 12.97 -3.51
CA ASP A 216 7.79 14.29 -2.95
C ASP A 216 6.46 14.19 -2.18
N PRO A 217 6.41 14.54 -0.88
CA PRO A 217 5.17 14.58 -0.10
C PRO A 217 4.05 15.43 -0.73
N LYS A 218 4.37 16.35 -1.66
CA LYS A 218 3.36 17.11 -2.43
C LYS A 218 2.69 16.31 -3.56
N GLU A 219 3.23 15.15 -3.97
CA GLU A 219 2.56 14.24 -4.91
C GLU A 219 1.44 13.40 -4.23
N MET A 220 1.31 13.47 -2.90
CA MET A 220 0.42 12.64 -2.06
C MET A 220 -1.03 13.11 -1.95
N ALA A 221 -1.40 14.24 -2.55
CA ALA A 221 -2.79 14.69 -2.55
C ALA A 221 -3.51 14.20 -3.82
N CYS A 222 -4.43 13.24 -3.65
CA CYS A 222 -5.34 12.67 -4.65
C CYS A 222 -4.72 11.82 -5.76
N ASP A 223 -5.17 10.55 -5.84
CA ASP A 223 -4.78 9.58 -6.85
C ASP A 223 -5.40 9.95 -8.23
N PHE A 224 -4.56 10.14 -9.25
CA PHE A 224 -5.00 10.32 -10.63
C PHE A 224 -5.93 9.19 -11.09
N CYS A 225 -5.77 7.98 -10.54
CA CYS A 225 -6.63 6.83 -10.81
C CYS A 225 -8.12 7.14 -10.56
N ASN A 226 -8.44 7.83 -9.47
CA ASN A 226 -9.81 8.18 -9.14
C ASN A 226 -10.38 9.24 -10.09
N VAL A 227 -9.55 10.22 -10.48
CA VAL A 227 -9.93 11.24 -11.46
C VAL A 227 -10.17 10.60 -12.83
N TRP A 228 -9.31 9.66 -13.24
CA TRP A 228 -9.50 8.90 -14.47
C TRP A 228 -10.85 8.20 -14.50
N LYS A 229 -11.14 7.38 -13.48
CA LYS A 229 -12.39 6.60 -13.42
C LYS A 229 -13.64 7.51 -13.45
N VAL A 230 -13.58 8.70 -12.86
CA VAL A 230 -14.72 9.63 -12.87
C VAL A 230 -14.87 10.31 -14.23
N VAL A 231 -13.77 10.76 -14.83
CA VAL A 231 -13.80 11.43 -16.15
C VAL A 231 -14.23 10.46 -17.25
N GLU A 232 -13.69 9.23 -17.24
CA GLU A 232 -14.08 8.19 -18.21
C GLU A 232 -15.58 7.92 -18.16
N ARG A 233 -16.14 7.77 -16.96
CA ARG A 233 -17.57 7.52 -16.76
C ARG A 233 -18.45 8.71 -17.12
N LEU A 234 -18.02 9.93 -16.78
CA LEU A 234 -18.82 11.14 -16.98
C LEU A 234 -18.92 11.54 -18.46
N PHE A 235 -17.85 11.31 -19.22
CA PHE A 235 -17.76 11.69 -20.62
C PHE A 235 -17.91 10.51 -21.58
N ASN A 236 -18.03 9.28 -21.06
CA ASN A 236 -18.06 8.04 -21.85
C ASN A 236 -16.87 7.94 -22.82
N VAL A 237 -15.68 8.23 -22.30
CA VAL A 237 -14.40 8.18 -23.01
C VAL A 237 -13.44 7.27 -22.24
N THR A 238 -12.42 6.79 -22.92
CA THR A 238 -11.35 5.98 -22.31
C THR A 238 -10.10 6.81 -22.05
N LYS A 239 -9.27 6.35 -21.12
CA LYS A 239 -7.94 6.93 -20.87
C LYS A 239 -7.10 6.96 -22.15
N ALA A 240 -7.17 5.94 -22.99
CA ALA A 240 -6.44 5.88 -24.25
C ALA A 240 -6.83 7.02 -25.21
N GLU A 241 -8.13 7.32 -25.33
CA GLU A 241 -8.64 8.42 -26.18
C GLU A 241 -8.22 9.80 -25.64
N LEU A 242 -8.22 9.95 -24.31
CA LEU A 242 -7.76 11.18 -23.66
C LEU A 242 -6.26 11.41 -23.83
N LEU A 243 -5.45 10.35 -23.91
CA LEU A 243 -4.02 10.45 -24.21
C LEU A 243 -3.72 10.64 -25.71
N GLY A 244 -4.59 10.14 -26.59
CA GLY A 244 -4.45 10.21 -28.05
C GLY A 244 -4.58 11.62 -28.64
N SER A 245 -4.34 11.83 -29.93
CA SER A 245 -4.36 13.16 -30.58
C SER A 245 -5.75 13.73 -30.90
N GLY A 246 -6.83 13.01 -30.56
CA GLY A 246 -8.22 13.38 -30.89
C GLY A 246 -8.62 14.77 -30.39
N ARG A 247 -9.39 15.50 -31.22
CA ARG A 247 -9.83 16.87 -30.98
C ARG A 247 -11.36 17.03 -30.92
N ALA A 248 -12.10 15.93 -30.83
CA ALA A 248 -13.54 15.95 -30.63
C ALA A 248 -13.89 16.77 -29.37
N GLU A 249 -15.02 17.47 -29.41
CA GLU A 249 -15.44 18.40 -28.35
C GLU A 249 -15.54 17.69 -26.99
N GLU A 250 -15.99 16.44 -26.98
CA GLU A 250 -16.10 15.57 -25.82
C GLU A 250 -14.73 15.26 -25.22
N ILE A 251 -13.74 14.93 -26.06
CA ILE A 251 -12.37 14.61 -25.63
C ILE A 251 -11.69 15.87 -25.07
N VAL A 252 -11.87 17.02 -25.72
CA VAL A 252 -11.32 18.29 -25.26
C VAL A 252 -11.94 18.70 -23.92
N SER A 253 -13.26 18.54 -23.79
CA SER A 253 -14.00 18.82 -22.55
C SER A 253 -13.59 17.89 -21.41
N ALA A 254 -13.42 16.59 -21.70
CA ALA A 254 -13.00 15.59 -20.73
C ALA A 254 -11.57 15.85 -20.23
N ARG A 255 -10.62 16.21 -21.11
CA ARG A 255 -9.27 16.66 -20.71
C ARG A 255 -9.31 17.90 -19.83
N ALA A 256 -10.16 18.86 -20.17
CA ALA A 256 -10.31 20.08 -19.39
C ALA A 256 -10.86 19.78 -17.99
N VAL A 257 -11.90 18.95 -17.88
CA VAL A 257 -12.44 18.54 -16.57
C VAL A 257 -11.41 17.73 -15.78
N PHE A 258 -10.68 16.80 -16.40
CA PHE A 258 -9.60 16.07 -15.75
C PHE A 258 -8.55 17.02 -15.15
N ALA A 259 -8.09 17.99 -15.94
CA ALA A 259 -7.10 18.97 -15.50
C ALA A 259 -7.62 19.87 -14.37
N ILE A 260 -8.88 20.30 -14.43
CA ILE A 260 -9.51 21.10 -13.37
C ILE A 260 -9.59 20.33 -12.07
N LEU A 261 -10.09 19.09 -12.12
CA LEU A 261 -10.19 18.25 -10.93
C LEU A 261 -8.83 18.03 -10.30
N CYS A 262 -7.82 17.68 -11.10
CA CYS A 262 -6.47 17.49 -10.57
C CYS A 262 -5.90 18.79 -9.96
N ALA A 263 -6.13 19.94 -10.60
CA ALA A 263 -5.69 21.23 -10.08
C ALA A 263 -6.41 21.61 -8.77
N ASP A 264 -7.72 21.38 -8.69
CA ASP A 264 -8.54 21.63 -7.49
C ASP A 264 -8.16 20.67 -6.34
N LEU A 265 -7.63 19.49 -6.68
CA LEU A 265 -7.06 18.52 -5.75
C LEU A 265 -5.58 18.82 -5.39
N GLY A 266 -5.02 19.92 -5.90
CA GLY A 266 -3.70 20.43 -5.53
C GLY A 266 -2.52 19.92 -6.38
N LYS A 267 -2.77 19.22 -7.50
CA LYS A 267 -1.71 18.80 -8.43
C LYS A 267 -1.14 20.00 -9.19
N LYS A 268 0.19 20.04 -9.37
CA LYS A 268 0.82 21.08 -10.20
C LYS A 268 0.54 20.80 -11.69
N ASN A 269 0.47 21.86 -12.50
CA ASN A 269 0.24 21.72 -13.95
C ASN A 269 1.27 20.81 -14.65
N LYS A 270 2.51 20.75 -14.15
CA LYS A 270 3.56 19.84 -14.66
C LYS A 270 3.21 18.36 -14.45
N GLU A 271 2.59 18.02 -13.33
CA GLU A 271 2.17 16.65 -13.01
C GLU A 271 0.96 16.23 -13.86
N ILE A 272 -0.02 17.13 -13.97
CA ILE A 272 -1.21 16.93 -14.81
C ILE A 272 -0.82 16.77 -16.29
N ALA A 273 0.17 17.55 -16.73
CA ALA A 273 0.72 17.51 -18.07
C ALA A 273 1.39 16.16 -18.37
N LEU A 274 2.18 15.65 -17.42
CA LEU A 274 2.79 14.32 -17.52
C LEU A 274 1.72 13.23 -17.62
N GLU A 275 0.71 13.27 -16.75
CA GLU A 275 -0.37 12.27 -16.71
C GLU A 275 -1.22 12.28 -17.99
N LEU A 276 -1.49 13.45 -18.58
CA LEU A 276 -2.22 13.58 -19.85
C LEU A 276 -1.33 13.45 -21.10
N ARG A 277 0.00 13.30 -20.95
CA ARG A 277 1.00 13.36 -22.03
C ARG A 277 0.86 14.62 -22.89
N ARG A 278 0.76 15.78 -22.24
CA ARG A 278 0.58 17.10 -22.87
C ARG A 278 1.59 18.12 -22.38
N ASP A 279 1.66 19.22 -23.10
CA ASP A 279 2.47 20.36 -22.72
C ASP A 279 1.86 21.11 -21.50
N PRO A 280 2.65 21.51 -20.49
CA PRO A 280 2.14 22.26 -19.33
C PRO A 280 1.42 23.57 -19.66
N ALA A 281 1.78 24.25 -20.75
CA ALA A 281 1.07 25.45 -21.22
C ALA A 281 -0.34 25.10 -21.71
N MET A 282 -0.51 23.94 -22.35
CA MET A 282 -1.83 23.43 -22.74
C MET A 282 -2.71 23.16 -21.51
N ILE A 283 -2.16 22.56 -20.46
CA ILE A 283 -2.89 22.31 -19.21
C ILE A 283 -3.35 23.62 -18.56
N THR A 284 -2.47 24.61 -18.51
CA THR A 284 -2.79 25.95 -17.97
C THR A 284 -3.98 26.57 -18.71
N ARG A 285 -4.00 26.44 -20.04
CA ARG A 285 -5.12 26.90 -20.88
C ARG A 285 -6.40 26.12 -20.62
N LEU A 286 -6.32 24.79 -20.52
CA LEU A 286 -7.47 23.92 -20.24
C LEU A 286 -8.12 24.23 -18.89
N VAL A 287 -7.33 24.42 -17.83
CA VAL A 287 -7.83 24.78 -16.49
C VAL A 287 -8.49 26.15 -16.52
N LYS A 288 -7.85 27.15 -17.15
CA LYS A 288 -8.37 28.53 -17.22
C LYS A 288 -9.67 28.61 -18.03
N MET A 289 -9.72 27.97 -19.19
CA MET A 289 -10.91 27.99 -20.05
C MET A 289 -12.06 27.16 -19.46
N GLY A 290 -11.75 25.95 -18.98
CA GLY A 290 -12.76 25.03 -18.49
C GLY A 290 -13.35 25.42 -17.14
N ARG A 291 -12.65 26.18 -16.28
CA ARG A 291 -13.25 26.74 -15.04
C ARG A 291 -14.42 27.70 -15.31
N THR A 292 -14.48 28.29 -16.51
CA THR A 292 -15.60 29.13 -16.93
C THR A 292 -16.65 28.31 -17.68
N SER A 293 -16.25 27.56 -18.72
CA SER A 293 -17.21 26.88 -19.62
C SER A 293 -17.70 25.53 -19.13
N LEU A 294 -16.95 24.84 -18.26
CA LEU A 294 -17.22 23.47 -17.80
C LEU A 294 -17.44 23.37 -16.29
N LYS A 295 -17.64 24.51 -15.60
CA LYS A 295 -17.82 24.60 -14.15
C LYS A 295 -18.82 23.58 -13.59
N LYS A 296 -20.04 23.54 -14.15
CA LYS A 296 -21.09 22.59 -13.72
C LYS A 296 -20.69 21.12 -13.89
N LYS A 297 -19.95 20.79 -14.96
CA LYS A 297 -19.47 19.42 -15.20
C LYS A 297 -18.32 19.06 -14.25
N ALA A 298 -17.43 20.01 -13.95
CA ALA A 298 -16.36 19.84 -12.97
C ALA A 298 -16.90 19.70 -11.54
N GLU A 299 -17.90 20.48 -11.15
CA GLU A 299 -18.60 20.35 -9.85
C GLU A 299 -19.26 18.98 -9.72
N LYS A 300 -20.03 18.56 -10.73
CA LYS A 300 -20.64 17.22 -10.76
C LYS A 300 -19.59 16.10 -10.67
N ALA A 301 -18.45 16.25 -11.35
CA ALA A 301 -17.36 15.28 -11.27
C ALA A 301 -16.70 15.28 -9.88
N ALA A 302 -16.51 16.45 -9.27
CA ALA A 302 -15.99 16.56 -7.91
C ALA A 302 -16.94 15.92 -6.88
N ASP A 303 -18.25 16.05 -7.07
CA ASP A 303 -19.25 15.40 -6.20
C ASP A 303 -19.29 13.88 -6.40
N LEU A 304 -19.08 13.38 -7.63
CA LEU A 304 -18.90 11.95 -7.90
C LEU A 304 -17.60 11.39 -7.30
N LEU A 305 -16.53 12.19 -7.25
CA LEU A 305 -15.29 11.84 -6.55
C LEU A 305 -15.49 11.76 -5.04
N LYS A 306 -16.28 12.68 -4.47
CA LYS A 306 -16.62 12.70 -3.04
C LYS A 306 -17.54 11.55 -2.66
N SER A 307 -18.58 11.24 -3.44
CA SER A 307 -19.52 10.14 -3.15
C SER A 307 -18.89 8.76 -3.26
N ARG A 308 -17.90 8.58 -4.15
CA ARG A 308 -17.05 7.37 -4.19
C ARG A 308 -16.04 7.26 -3.06
N SER A 309 -15.73 8.36 -2.39
CA SER A 309 -14.91 8.35 -1.18
C SER A 309 -15.75 8.02 0.07
N GLN A 310 -17.08 7.95 -0.07
CA GLN A 310 -18.07 7.68 0.97
C GLN A 310 -18.75 6.30 0.83
N ALA A 311 -18.43 5.52 -0.22
CA ALA A 311 -18.93 4.16 -0.48
C ALA A 311 -17.76 3.16 -0.51
#